data_AF-J9A8X4-F1
#
_entry.id   AF-J9A8X4-F1
#
_cell.length_a   1.000
_cell.length_b   1.000
_cell.length_c   1.000
_cell.angle_alpha   90.00
_cell.angle_beta   90.00
_cell.angle_gamma   90.00
#
_symmetry.space_group_name_H-M   'P 1'
#
loop_
_entity.id
_entity.type
_entity.pdbx_description
1 polymer ?
#
loop_
_entity_poly.entity_id
_entity_poly.type
_entity_poly.pdbx_seq_one_letter_code
_entity_poly.pdbx_strand_id
1 'polypeptide(L)'
;MPSGERIQFGSNVNFIFETDNLSNASPATISRMGVILVSKEDMSVQDFISNWLNEYNDIHPDMSIWIRDHLYRCLDWILTKGNIEISVSKIAIVKNALSHLTDVTTCDGYFLDPVMFQRHSL
;
A
#
# COMPACT_ATOMS: atom_id res chain seq x y z
N MET A 1 8.40 -35.84 -5.48
CA MET A 1 8.74 -35.29 -6.82
C MET A 1 8.16 -36.18 -7.90
N PRO A 2 8.06 -35.72 -9.18
CA PRO A 2 7.57 -36.55 -10.29
C PRO A 2 8.33 -37.87 -10.47
N SER A 3 9.57 -37.93 -9.99
CA SER A 3 10.42 -39.13 -9.89
C SER A 3 10.03 -40.12 -8.78
N GLY A 4 9.09 -39.78 -7.90
CA GLY A 4 8.74 -40.54 -6.71
C GLY A 4 9.58 -40.24 -5.46
N GLU A 5 10.61 -39.39 -5.58
CA GLU A 5 11.43 -38.93 -4.44
C GLU A 5 10.57 -38.25 -3.37
N ARG A 6 10.86 -38.52 -2.09
CA ARG A 6 10.17 -37.97 -0.93
C ARG A 6 11.14 -37.18 -0.08
N ILE A 7 10.78 -35.93 0.21
CA ILE A 7 11.52 -35.06 1.13
C ILE A 7 10.68 -34.95 2.40
N GLN A 8 11.26 -35.34 3.54
CA GLN A 8 10.64 -35.16 4.86
C GLN A 8 11.18 -33.89 5.49
N PHE A 9 10.28 -33.07 6.01
CA PHE A 9 10.64 -31.84 6.72
C PHE A 9 10.71 -32.11 8.23
N GLY A 10 11.78 -31.62 8.86
CA GLY A 10 11.89 -31.59 10.33
C GLY A 10 11.02 -30.50 10.93
N SER A 11 10.98 -30.42 12.26
CA SER A 11 10.22 -29.41 13.01
C SER A 11 10.74 -27.96 12.83
N ASN A 12 11.87 -27.79 12.16
CA ASN A 12 12.49 -26.50 11.85
C ASN A 12 11.99 -25.86 10.54
N VAL A 13 10.97 -26.44 9.90
CA VAL A 13 10.45 -25.96 8.62
C VAL A 13 9.03 -25.45 8.80
N ASN A 14 8.80 -24.22 8.37
CA ASN A 14 7.49 -23.60 8.29
C ASN A 14 7.17 -23.21 6.85
N PHE A 15 5.92 -23.37 6.46
CA PHE A 15 5.41 -22.88 5.17
C PHE A 15 4.53 -21.67 5.42
N ILE A 16 4.81 -20.59 4.70
CA ILE A 16 4.02 -19.35 4.74
C ILE A 16 3.53 -19.10 3.33
N PHE A 17 2.24 -18.82 3.22
CA PHE A 17 1.58 -18.48 1.96
C PHE A 17 0.89 -17.12 2.13
N GLU A 18 1.08 -16.23 1.17
CA GLU A 18 0.37 -14.96 1.06
C GLU A 18 -0.57 -15.04 -0.15
N THR A 19 -1.84 -14.74 0.05
CA THR A 19 -2.85 -14.72 -1.01
C THR A 19 -3.88 -13.63 -0.73
N ASP A 20 -4.37 -12.98 -1.78
CA ASP A 20 -5.42 -11.95 -1.69
C ASP A 20 -6.79 -12.56 -1.35
N ASN A 21 -7.07 -13.76 -1.86
CA ASN A 21 -8.30 -14.49 -1.55
C ASN A 21 -8.12 -16.02 -1.64
N LEU A 22 -9.11 -16.75 -1.15
CA LEU A 22 -9.13 -18.22 -1.10
C LEU A 22 -10.21 -18.83 -2.00
N SER A 23 -10.73 -18.08 -2.98
CA SER A 23 -11.90 -18.50 -3.78
C SER A 23 -11.68 -19.80 -4.58
N ASN A 24 -10.42 -20.16 -4.84
CA ASN A 24 -10.06 -21.39 -5.55
C ASN A 24 -9.53 -22.51 -4.64
N ALA A 25 -9.53 -22.30 -3.32
CA ALA A 25 -9.02 -23.27 -2.37
C ALA A 25 -10.15 -24.17 -1.85
N SER A 26 -9.92 -25.49 -1.84
CA SER A 26 -10.89 -26.41 -1.24
C SER A 26 -10.88 -26.31 0.29
N PRO A 27 -12.02 -26.53 0.98
CA PRO A 27 -12.06 -26.58 2.45
C PRO A 27 -11.04 -27.57 3.05
N ALA A 28 -10.81 -28.70 2.38
CA ALA A 28 -9.83 -29.71 2.81
C ALA A 28 -8.37 -29.25 2.65
N THR A 29 -8.09 -28.30 1.75
CA THR A 29 -6.76 -27.70 1.60
C THR A 29 -6.50 -26.74 2.74
N ILE A 30 -7.43 -25.81 2.99
CA ILE A 30 -7.27 -24.77 4.01
C ILE A 30 -7.37 -25.31 5.44
N SER A 31 -8.06 -26.43 5.67
CA SER A 31 -8.18 -27.04 7.00
C SER A 31 -6.84 -27.57 7.56
N ARG A 32 -5.81 -27.69 6.73
CA ARG A 32 -4.48 -28.17 7.11
C ARG A 32 -3.52 -27.05 7.51
N MET A 33 -3.95 -25.79 7.42
CA MET A 33 -3.10 -24.62 7.65
C MET A 33 -3.76 -23.68 8.65
N GLY A 34 -2.94 -22.97 9.43
CA GLY A 34 -3.41 -21.79 10.14
C GLY A 34 -3.69 -20.66 9.16
N VAL A 35 -4.79 -19.94 9.34
CA VAL A 35 -5.15 -18.77 8.51
C VAL A 35 -5.10 -17.53 9.39
N ILE A 36 -4.31 -16.54 8.97
CA ILE A 36 -4.29 -15.20 9.56
C ILE A 36 -5.00 -14.29 8.56
N LEU A 37 -6.12 -13.70 8.97
CA LEU A 37 -6.82 -12.70 8.18
C LEU A 37 -6.28 -11.32 8.56
N VAL A 38 -5.74 -10.60 7.56
CA VAL A 38 -5.30 -9.21 7.71
C VAL A 38 -6.32 -8.32 7.02
N SER A 39 -6.94 -7.41 7.76
CA SER A 39 -7.93 -6.49 7.18
C SER A 39 -7.23 -5.27 6.58
N LYS A 40 -7.88 -4.65 5.58
CA LYS A 40 -7.40 -3.39 4.99
C LYS A 40 -7.49 -2.21 5.97
N GLU A 41 -8.27 -2.36 7.04
CA GLU A 41 -8.45 -1.36 8.09
C GLU A 41 -7.29 -1.37 9.09
N ASP A 42 -6.57 -2.50 9.18
CA ASP A 42 -5.39 -2.66 10.06
C ASP A 42 -4.16 -1.86 9.59
N MET A 43 -4.16 -1.37 8.34
CA MET A 43 -3.07 -0.53 7.81
C MET A 43 -3.53 0.92 7.71
N SER A 44 -3.15 1.73 8.70
CA SER A 44 -3.54 3.14 8.70
C SER A 44 -2.70 3.96 7.71
N VAL A 45 -3.36 4.87 7.00
CA VAL A 45 -2.69 5.84 6.11
C VAL A 45 -1.70 6.71 6.89
N GLN A 46 -1.99 6.97 8.16
CA GLN A 46 -1.16 7.76 9.06
C GLN A 46 0.15 7.04 9.37
N ASP A 47 0.10 5.74 9.69
CA ASP A 47 1.29 4.93 9.98
C ASP A 47 2.15 4.80 8.72
N PHE A 48 1.52 4.65 7.56
CA PHE A 48 2.22 4.57 6.28
C PHE A 48 3.00 5.86 5.96
N ILE A 49 2.34 7.02 6.10
CA ILE A 49 2.97 8.33 5.88
C ILE A 49 4.06 8.60 6.93
N SER A 50 3.81 8.25 8.18
CA SER A 50 4.80 8.40 9.26
C SER A 50 6.05 7.56 9.00
N ASN A 51 5.89 6.32 8.53
CA ASN A 51 7.01 5.48 8.13
C ASN A 51 7.76 6.08 6.93
N TRP A 52 7.05 6.57 5.91
CA TRP A 52 7.67 7.22 4.76
C TRP A 52 8.49 8.46 5.14
N LEU A 53 7.97 9.30 6.06
CA LEU A 53 8.72 10.45 6.59
C LEU A 53 10.00 10.04 7.34
N ASN A 54 10.00 8.87 7.97
CA ASN A 54 11.17 8.36 8.70
C ASN A 54 12.21 7.70 7.77
N GLU A 55 11.81 7.17 6.61
CA GLU A 55 12.71 6.49 5.68
C GLU A 55 13.59 7.45 4.88
N TYR A 56 13.14 8.68 4.64
CA TYR A 56 13.86 9.65 3.80
C TYR A 56 14.49 10.75 4.67
N ASN A 57 15.81 10.67 4.85
CA ASN A 57 16.56 11.62 5.67
C ASN A 57 16.74 13.00 5.00
N ASP A 58 16.59 13.10 3.69
CA ASP A 58 16.83 14.31 2.89
C ASP A 58 15.54 15.07 2.53
N ILE A 59 14.45 14.85 3.28
CA ILE A 59 13.18 15.54 3.05
C ILE A 59 13.26 17.00 3.50
N HIS A 60 12.57 17.89 2.78
CA HIS A 60 12.38 19.28 3.19
C HIS A 60 11.81 19.39 4.64
N PRO A 61 12.35 20.28 5.51
CA PRO A 61 11.92 20.40 6.91
C PRO A 61 10.41 20.57 7.12
N ASP A 62 9.76 21.29 6.19
CA ASP A 62 8.32 21.58 6.24
C ASP A 62 7.42 20.49 5.62
N MET A 63 7.98 19.37 5.12
CA MET A 63 7.17 18.34 4.43
C MET A 63 6.07 17.75 5.29
N SER A 64 6.34 17.55 6.59
CA SER A 64 5.33 17.08 7.55
C SER A 64 4.15 18.05 7.66
N ILE A 65 4.41 19.36 7.58
CA ILE A 65 3.41 20.42 7.59
C ILE A 65 2.62 20.39 6.27
N TRP A 66 3.30 20.31 5.12
CA TRP A 66 2.63 20.28 3.81
C TRP A 66 1.73 19.05 3.65
N ILE A 67 2.20 17.88 4.06
CA ILE A 67 1.40 16.64 4.09
C ILE A 67 0.18 16.80 4.99
N ARG A 68 0.37 17.35 6.20
CA ARG A 68 -0.73 17.55 7.15
C ARG A 68 -1.78 18.51 6.59
N ASP A 69 -1.33 19.62 6.04
CA ASP A 69 -2.19 20.74 5.66
C ASP A 69 -2.84 20.51 4.29
N HIS A 70 -2.23 19.70 3.40
CA HIS A 70 -2.70 19.52 2.03
C HIS A 70 -2.98 18.05 1.66
N LEU A 71 -2.00 17.15 1.82
CA LEU A 71 -2.13 15.76 1.36
C LEU A 71 -3.31 15.04 2.01
N TYR A 72 -3.51 15.17 3.33
CA TYR A 72 -4.61 14.49 4.00
C TYR A 72 -5.98 14.91 3.47
N ARG A 73 -6.18 16.19 3.15
CA ARG A 73 -7.44 16.68 2.57
C ARG A 73 -7.65 16.13 1.16
N CYS A 74 -6.60 16.09 0.35
CA CYS A 74 -6.67 15.50 -0.99
C CYS A 74 -6.98 14.00 -0.93
N LEU A 75 -6.30 13.26 -0.06
CA LEU A 75 -6.53 11.82 0.12
C LEU A 75 -7.95 11.54 0.62
N ASP A 76 -8.45 12.30 1.60
CA ASP A 76 -9.82 12.16 2.08
C ASP A 76 -10.84 12.40 0.95
N TRP A 77 -10.65 13.45 0.14
CA TRP A 77 -11.51 13.71 -1.01
C TRP A 77 -11.47 12.60 -2.05
N ILE A 78 -10.27 12.12 -2.42
CA ILE A 78 -10.12 11.02 -3.39
C ILE A 78 -10.81 9.74 -2.88
N LEU A 79 -10.62 9.41 -1.60
CA LEU A 79 -11.13 8.17 -1.02
C LEU A 79 -12.64 8.20 -0.72
N THR A 80 -13.23 9.39 -0.51
CA THR A 80 -14.66 9.53 -0.17
C THR A 80 -15.53 9.97 -1.34
N LYS A 81 -15.00 10.79 -2.26
CA LYS A 81 -15.75 11.44 -3.33
C LYS A 81 -15.18 11.19 -4.73
N GLY A 82 -13.97 10.66 -4.84
CA GLY A 82 -13.34 10.37 -6.13
C GLY A 82 -14.06 9.23 -6.86
N ASN A 83 -14.34 9.44 -8.14
CA ASN A 83 -14.74 8.34 -9.03
C ASN A 83 -13.50 7.58 -9.46
N ILE A 84 -13.18 6.52 -8.73
CA ILE A 84 -12.08 5.62 -9.07
C ILE A 84 -12.65 4.47 -9.90
N GLU A 85 -12.44 4.52 -11.21
CA GLU A 85 -12.98 3.53 -12.16
C GLU A 85 -12.29 2.15 -12.05
N ILE A 86 -11.08 2.12 -11.47
CA ILE A 86 -10.27 0.93 -11.33
C ILE A 86 -10.16 0.58 -9.83
N SER A 87 -10.26 -0.70 -9.50
CA SER A 87 -10.05 -1.18 -8.13
C SER A 87 -8.57 -1.06 -7.74
N VAL A 88 -8.19 0.06 -7.12
CA VAL A 88 -6.85 0.29 -6.53
C VAL A 88 -6.94 0.26 -5.01
N SER A 89 -5.90 -0.24 -4.34
CA SER A 89 -5.84 -0.23 -2.88
C SER A 89 -5.61 1.19 -2.36
N LYS A 90 -6.13 1.51 -1.16
CA LYS A 90 -5.89 2.81 -0.50
C LYS A 90 -4.39 3.11 -0.38
N ILE A 91 -3.61 2.09 -0.03
CA ILE A 91 -2.15 2.20 0.11
C ILE A 91 -1.49 2.50 -1.24
N ALA A 92 -1.97 1.93 -2.36
CA ALA A 92 -1.43 2.25 -3.67
C ALA A 92 -1.66 3.73 -4.04
N ILE A 93 -2.83 4.29 -3.71
CA ILE A 93 -3.13 5.72 -3.92
C ILE A 93 -2.17 6.59 -3.09
N VAL A 94 -1.99 6.25 -1.81
CA VAL A 94 -1.07 6.99 -0.91
C VAL A 94 0.38 6.87 -1.39
N LYS A 95 0.84 5.67 -1.74
CA LYS A 95 2.18 5.42 -2.30
C LYS A 95 2.43 6.24 -3.56
N ASN A 96 1.47 6.23 -4.47
CA ASN A 96 1.56 7.03 -5.69
C ASN A 96 1.71 8.51 -5.34
N ALA A 97 0.85 9.04 -4.47
CA ALA A 97 0.91 10.42 -4.05
C ALA A 97 2.25 10.81 -3.40
N LEU A 98 2.76 9.99 -2.49
CA LEU A 98 4.05 10.22 -1.81
C LEU A 98 5.25 10.10 -2.76
N SER A 99 5.17 9.26 -3.79
CA SER A 99 6.26 9.09 -4.77
C SER A 99 6.54 10.36 -5.58
N HIS A 100 5.57 11.27 -5.68
CA HIS A 100 5.75 12.58 -6.31
C HIS A 100 6.38 13.63 -5.38
N LEU A 101 6.50 13.33 -4.08
CA LEU A 101 6.99 14.28 -3.07
C LEU A 101 8.48 14.16 -2.77
N THR A 102 9.17 13.15 -3.32
CA THR A 102 10.57 12.86 -3.00
C THR A 102 11.55 13.95 -3.45
N ASP A 103 11.24 14.65 -4.56
CA ASP A 103 12.12 15.67 -5.16
C ASP A 103 11.61 17.11 -4.95
N VAL A 104 10.57 17.29 -4.13
CA VAL A 104 9.93 18.58 -3.92
C VAL A 104 10.76 19.45 -2.97
N THR A 105 11.33 20.53 -3.50
CA THR A 105 12.16 21.50 -2.77
C THR A 105 11.43 22.79 -2.39
N THR A 106 10.25 23.04 -2.96
CA THR A 106 9.46 24.27 -2.72
C THR A 106 7.97 23.96 -2.57
N CYS A 107 7.26 24.80 -1.82
CA CYS A 107 5.81 24.68 -1.64
C CYS A 107 5.05 24.80 -2.98
N ASP A 108 5.50 25.64 -3.91
CA ASP A 108 4.88 25.72 -5.24
C ASP A 108 5.11 24.43 -6.04
N GLY A 109 6.29 23.82 -5.95
CA GLY A 109 6.57 22.51 -6.56
C GLY A 109 5.69 21.37 -6.01
N TYR A 110 5.22 21.49 -4.77
CA TYR A 110 4.28 20.56 -4.15
C TYR A 110 2.89 20.62 -4.83
N PHE A 111 2.44 21.81 -5.24
CA PHE A 111 1.12 22.02 -5.86
C PHE A 111 1.14 21.92 -7.39
N LEU A 112 2.30 22.13 -8.02
CA LEU A 112 2.44 22.24 -9.45
C LEU A 112 2.70 20.92 -10.18
N ASP A 113 2.77 19.77 -9.50
CA ASP A 113 2.86 18.49 -10.22
C ASP A 113 1.50 18.17 -10.88
N PRO A 114 1.35 18.39 -12.21
CA PRO A 114 0.04 18.35 -12.89
C PRO A 114 -0.49 16.91 -13.00
N VAL A 115 0.36 15.91 -12.72
CA VAL A 115 0.06 14.49 -12.86
C VAL A 115 -0.98 14.02 -11.82
N MET A 116 -1.09 14.71 -10.68
CA MET A 116 -2.01 14.33 -9.60
C MET A 116 -3.49 14.51 -9.95
N PHE A 117 -3.82 15.27 -11.00
CA PHE A 117 -5.22 15.52 -11.40
C PHE A 117 -5.53 15.34 -12.90
N GLN A 118 -4.54 15.19 -13.80
CA GLN A 118 -4.78 15.24 -15.26
C GLN A 118 -4.81 13.91 -16.03
N ARG A 119 -4.88 12.74 -15.39
CA ARG A 119 -4.98 11.46 -16.13
C ARG A 119 -6.24 10.65 -15.88
N HIS A 120 -7.43 11.26 -15.95
CA HIS A 120 -8.70 10.53 -16.21
C HIS A 120 -9.68 11.43 -16.97
N SER A 121 -9.30 11.86 -18.17
CA SER A 121 -10.21 12.47 -19.15
C SER A 121 -9.72 12.21 -20.56
N LEU A 122 -9.65 10.93 -20.95
CA LEU A 122 -9.79 10.43 -22.32
C LEU A 122 -10.33 9.00 -22.26
#